data_AF-A0AAV0XZM8-F1
#
_entry.id   AF-A0AAV0XZM8-F1
#
_cell.length_a   1.000
_cell.length_b   1.000
_cell.length_c   1.000
_cell.angle_alpha   90.00
_cell.angle_beta   90.00
_cell.angle_gamma   90.00
#
_symmetry.space_group_name_H-M   'P 1'
#
loop_
_entity.id
_entity.type
_entity.pdbx_description
1 polymer ?
#
loop_
_entity_poly.entity_id
_entity_poly.type
_entity_poly.pdbx_seq_one_letter_code
_entity_poly.pdbx_strand_id
1 'polypeptide(L)'
;MSFQNIYGAQFVSHKVHGLLHLCDDYEHYGPLHNCSTFMFENYMKELKSFVRKHDKPLQQVINRDNEKCYASTTNSRKNNEEFILKPSLQHI
;
A
#
# COMPACT_ATOMS: atom_id res chain seq x y z
N MET A 1 16.25 9.65 30.99
CA MET A 1 17.02 8.47 30.53
C MET A 1 16.41 8.00 29.22
N SER A 2 17.20 7.95 28.14
CA SER A 2 16.72 7.54 26.81
C SER A 2 16.45 6.03 26.78
N PHE A 3 15.42 5.58 26.05
CA PHE A 3 15.10 4.17 25.81
C PHE A 3 16.33 3.36 25.35
N GLN A 4 17.20 3.98 24.55
CA GLN A 4 18.48 3.41 24.09
C GLN A 4 19.39 3.01 25.26
N ASN A 5 19.38 3.75 26.37
CA ASN A 5 20.24 3.50 27.52
C ASN A 5 19.72 2.36 28.41
N ILE A 6 18.41 2.07 28.35
CA ILE A 6 17.75 1.06 29.19
C ILE A 6 17.71 -0.29 28.46
N TYR A 7 17.43 -0.28 27.16
CA TYR A 7 17.23 -1.50 26.37
C TYR A 7 18.36 -1.80 25.39
N GLY A 8 19.20 -0.81 25.05
CA GLY A 8 20.31 -0.94 24.12
C GLY A 8 19.97 -0.49 22.70
N ALA A 9 20.94 0.11 22.01
CA ALA A 9 20.78 0.69 20.65
C ALA A 9 20.31 -0.33 19.60
N GLN A 10 20.62 -1.61 19.80
CA GLN A 10 20.21 -2.71 18.92
C GLN A 10 18.69 -2.90 18.83
N PHE A 11 17.92 -2.42 19.82
CA PHE A 11 16.46 -2.49 19.82
C PHE A 11 15.78 -1.20 19.38
N VAL A 12 16.56 -0.16 19.07
CA VAL A 12 16.05 1.10 18.51
C VAL A 12 15.80 0.90 17.02
N SER A 13 14.67 0.27 16.69
CA SER A 13 14.24 0.24 15.29
C SER A 13 13.77 1.63 14.85
N HIS A 14 13.73 1.87 13.54
CA HIS A 14 13.28 3.13 12.96
C HIS A 14 11.88 3.57 13.44
N LYS A 15 11.04 2.60 13.83
CA LYS A 15 9.71 2.88 14.40
C LYS A 15 9.75 3.35 15.85
N VAL A 16 10.75 2.94 16.63
CA VAL A 16 10.93 3.38 18.02
C VAL A 16 11.50 4.81 18.07
N HIS A 17 12.38 5.15 17.12
CA HIS A 17 12.90 6.50 16.97
C HIS A 17 11.80 7.51 16.60
N GLY A 18 10.87 7.14 15.71
CA GLY A 18 9.72 7.98 15.39
C GLY A 18 8.77 8.21 16.58
N LEU A 19 8.66 7.26 17.51
CA LEU A 19 7.89 7.47 18.75
C LEU A 19 8.61 8.40 19.74
N LEU A 20 9.94 8.42 19.73
CA LEU A 20 10.72 9.30 20.58
C LEU A 20 10.59 10.77 20.15
N HIS A 21 10.51 11.03 18.84
CA HIS A 21 10.33 12.35 18.26
C HIS A 21 8.87 12.74 18.03
N LEU A 22 7.91 11.90 18.41
CA LEU A 22 6.50 12.15 18.16
C LEU A 22 5.99 13.49 18.72
N CYS A 23 6.51 13.92 19.88
CA CYS A 23 6.18 15.22 20.45
C CYS A 23 6.72 16.38 19.60
N ASP A 24 7.98 16.28 19.15
CA ASP A 24 8.63 17.26 18.29
C ASP A 24 7.94 17.30 16.91
N ASP A 25 7.60 16.14 16.35
CA ASP A 25 6.88 15.99 15.09
C ASP A 25 5.46 16.55 15.17
N TYR A 26 4.80 16.46 16.34
CA TYR A 26 3.48 17.06 16.55
C TYR A 26 3.56 18.59 16.61
N GLU A 27 4.59 19.16 17.24
CA GLU A 27 4.83 20.61 17.21
C GLU A 27 5.13 21.13 15.79
N HIS A 28 5.85 20.34 14.98
CA HIS A 28 6.27 20.76 13.64
C HIS A 28 5.22 20.54 12.54
N TYR A 29 4.52 19.40 12.57
CA TYR A 29 3.61 18.97 11.48
C TYR A 29 2.13 18.95 11.92
N GLY A 30 1.84 19.21 13.19
CA GLY A 30 0.51 19.20 13.76
C GLY A 30 -0.02 17.79 14.02
N PRO A 31 -1.34 17.55 13.86
CA PRO A 31 -1.94 16.26 14.15
C PRO A 31 -1.23 15.10 13.47
N LEU A 32 -1.13 13.97 14.20
CA LEU A 32 -0.47 12.75 13.73
C LEU A 32 -0.94 12.28 12.35
N HIS A 33 -2.17 12.59 11.94
CA HIS A 33 -2.67 12.24 10.61
C HIS A 33 -1.87 12.88 9.46
N ASN A 34 -1.24 14.04 9.70
CA ASN A 34 -0.45 14.76 8.69
C ASN A 34 0.93 14.15 8.47
N CYS A 35 1.53 13.55 9.50
CA CYS A 35 2.87 12.97 9.44
C CYS A 35 2.87 11.43 9.45
N SER A 36 1.76 10.80 9.84
CA SER A 36 1.67 9.35 9.95
C SER A 36 1.51 8.69 8.59
N THR A 37 2.47 7.83 8.26
CA THR A 37 2.38 6.93 7.10
C THR A 37 1.50 5.70 7.36
N PHE A 38 0.82 5.62 8.51
CA PHE A 38 0.05 4.43 8.93
C PHE A 38 -1.02 4.04 7.91
N MET A 39 -1.69 5.02 7.29
CA MET A 39 -2.71 4.80 6.24
C MET A 39 -2.14 4.02 5.03
N PHE A 40 -0.85 4.19 4.74
CA PHE A 40 -0.17 3.57 3.59
C PHE A 40 0.58 2.28 3.96
N GLU A 41 0.70 1.98 5.25
CA GLU A 41 1.49 0.83 5.72
C GLU A 41 0.92 -0.49 5.20
N ASN A 42 -0.41 -0.61 5.15
CA ASN A 42 -1.05 -1.80 4.59
C ASN A 42 -0.79 -1.95 3.09
N TYR A 43 -0.83 -0.85 2.33
CA TYR A 43 -0.58 -0.85 0.89
C TYR A 43 0.90 -1.12 0.55
N MET A 44 1.83 -0.78 1.45
CA MET A 44 3.25 -1.10 1.30
C MET A 44 3.52 -2.61 1.16
N LYS A 45 2.68 -3.46 1.79
CA LYS A 45 2.75 -4.92 1.60
C LYS A 45 2.49 -5.33 0.16
N GLU A 46 1.52 -4.71 -0.50
CA GLU A 46 1.23 -4.96 -1.91
C GLU A 46 2.34 -4.46 -2.82
N LEU A 47 2.81 -3.23 -2.62
CA LEU A 47 3.90 -2.66 -3.41
C LEU A 47 5.16 -3.53 -3.35
N LYS A 48 5.51 -4.03 -2.16
CA LYS A 48 6.63 -4.95 -1.98
C LYS A 48 6.46 -6.27 -2.75
N SER A 49 5.22 -6.75 -2.93
CA SER A 49 4.96 -7.96 -3.72
C SER A 49 5.19 -7.77 -5.23
N PHE A 50 5.14 -6.53 -5.73
CA PHE A 50 5.36 -6.23 -7.15
C PHE A 50 6.85 -6.27 -7.50
N VAL A 51 7.71 -5.99 -6.52
CA VAL A 51 9.16 -6.03 -6.67
C VAL A 51 9.66 -7.48 -6.51
N ARG A 52 10.30 -8.03 -7.56
CA ARG A 52 10.80 -9.42 -7.56
C ARG A 52 12.31 -9.50 -7.43
N LYS A 53 13.03 -8.54 -8.01
CA LYS A 53 14.48 -8.36 -7.90
C LYS A 53 14.75 -6.91 -7.53
N HIS A 54 15.87 -6.65 -6.87
CA HIS A 54 16.29 -5.31 -6.43
C HIS A 54 16.62 -4.36 -7.60
N ASP A 55 16.69 -4.86 -8.83
CA ASP A 55 16.95 -4.03 -10.00
C ASP A 55 15.69 -3.30 -10.48
N LYS A 56 15.80 -1.98 -10.63
CA LYS A 56 14.75 -1.06 -11.11
C LYS A 56 13.37 -1.26 -10.43
N PRO A 57 13.27 -1.15 -9.10
CA PRO A 57 12.04 -1.43 -8.35
C PRO A 57 10.86 -0.53 -8.75
N LEU A 58 11.09 0.75 -9.05
CA LEU A 58 10.05 1.69 -9.47
C LEU A 58 9.40 1.25 -10.79
N GLN A 59 10.22 0.85 -11.77
CA GLN A 59 9.73 0.39 -13.07
C GLN A 59 8.93 -0.92 -12.93
N GLN A 60 9.36 -1.83 -12.05
CA GLN A 60 8.62 -3.06 -11.76
C GLN A 60 7.24 -2.77 -11.17
N VAL A 61 7.15 -1.84 -10.22
CA VAL A 61 5.89 -1.42 -9.60
C VAL A 61 4.95 -0.83 -10.63
N ILE A 62 5.40 0.14 -11.43
CA ILE A 62 4.57 0.81 -12.45
C ILE A 62 4.07 -0.20 -13.50
N ASN A 63 4.94 -1.08 -13.99
CA ASN A 63 4.54 -2.08 -14.98
C ASN A 63 3.48 -3.04 -14.42
N ARG A 64 3.66 -3.50 -13.17
CA ARG A 64 2.70 -4.40 -12.51
C ARG A 64 1.36 -3.71 -12.25
N ASP A 65 1.38 -2.43 -11.87
CA ASP A 65 0.17 -1.66 -11.63
C ASP A 65 -0.63 -1.48 -12.92
N ASN A 66 0.05 -1.10 -14.01
CA ASN A 66 -0.55 -1.03 -15.34
C ASN A 66 -1.19 -2.36 -15.76
N GLU A 67 -0.49 -3.48 -15.60
CA GLU A 67 -1.04 -4.82 -15.90
C GLU A 67 -2.35 -5.09 -15.13
N LYS A 68 -2.40 -4.75 -13.83
CA LYS A 68 -3.61 -4.91 -13.00
C LYS A 68 -4.75 -4.03 -13.51
N CYS A 69 -4.48 -2.76 -13.85
CA CYS A 69 -5.47 -1.84 -14.39
C CYS A 69 -6.08 -2.35 -15.70
N TYR A 70 -5.24 -2.82 -16.64
CA TYR A 70 -5.73 -3.39 -17.89
C TYR A 70 -6.54 -4.67 -17.66
N ALA A 71 -6.08 -5.58 -16.79
CA ALA A 71 -6.81 -6.81 -16.48
C ALA A 71 -8.20 -6.51 -15.88
N SER A 72 -8.30 -5.55 -14.95
CA SER A 72 -9.57 -5.16 -14.34
C SER A 72 -10.58 -4.58 -15.36
N THR A 73 -10.08 -3.83 -16.34
CA THR A 73 -10.90 -3.23 -17.41
C THR A 73 -11.41 -4.30 -18.38
N THR A 74 -10.57 -5.27 -18.74
CA THR A 74 -10.99 -6.40 -19.59
C THR A 74 -12.01 -7.30 -18.92
N ASN A 75 -11.89 -7.55 -17.61
CA ASN A 75 -12.89 -8.32 -16.86
C ASN A 75 -14.22 -7.57 -16.76
N SER A 76 -14.23 -6.25 -16.55
CA SER A 76 -15.49 -5.47 -16.59
C SER A 76 -16.17 -5.55 -17.95
N ARG A 77 -15.42 -5.53 -19.06
CA ARG A 77 -15.98 -5.68 -20.41
C ARG A 77 -16.54 -7.09 -20.66
N LYS A 78 -15.83 -8.14 -20.26
CA LYS A 78 -16.32 -9.53 -20.37
C LYS A 78 -17.61 -9.76 -19.58
N ASN A 79 -17.69 -9.22 -18.37
CA ASN A 79 -18.89 -9.31 -17.52
C ASN A 79 -20.09 -8.59 -18.16
N ASN A 80 -19.85 -7.47 -18.86
CA ASN A 80 -20.90 -6.74 -19.56
C ASN A 80 -21.36 -7.47 -20.85
N GLU A 81 -20.46 -8.12 -21.59
CA GLU A 81 -20.81 -8.90 -22.78
C GLU A 81 -21.55 -10.21 -22.45
N GLU A 82 -21.21 -10.89 -21.35
CA GLU A 82 -21.96 -12.04 -20.83
C GLU A 82 -23.40 -11.69 -20.41
N PHE A 83 -23.65 -10.43 -20.03
CA PHE A 83 -24.99 -9.96 -19.67
C PHE A 83 -25.87 -9.67 -20.90
N ILE A 84 -25.25 -9.31 -22.04
CA ILE A 84 -25.94 -9.00 -23.30
C ILE A 84 -26.29 -10.27 -24.09
N LEU A 85 -25.52 -11.36 -23.91
CA LEU A 85 -25.68 -12.62 -24.65
C LEU A 85 -26.62 -13.64 -23.99
N LYS A 86 -27.39 -13.28 -22.95
CA LYS A 86 -28.48 -14.13 -22.46
C LYS A 86 -29.80 -13.63 -23.07
N PRO A 87 -30.29 -14.22 -24.19
CA PRO A 87 -31.64 -13.92 -24.65
C PRO A 87 -32.59 -14.37 -23.54
N SER A 88 -33.52 -13.51 -23.16
CA SER A 88 -34.63 -13.84 -22.30
C SER A 88 -35.38 -15.05 -22.87
N LEU A 89 -35.13 -16.24 -22.35
CA LEU A 89 -36.03 -17.38 -22.51
C LEU A 89 -37.32 -17.01 -21.79
N GLN A 90 -38.29 -16.55 -22.57
CA GLN A 90 -39.67 -16.38 -22.15
C GLN A 90 -40.17 -17.77 -21.73
N HIS A 91 -40.50 -17.91 -20.45
CA HIS A 91 -41.23 -19.05 -19.91
C HIS A 91 -42.54 -19.19 -20.70
N ILE A 92 -42.69 -20.32 -21.39
CA ILE A 92 -43.98 -20.97 -21.62
C ILE A 92 -44.01 -22.18 -20.68
#